data_AF-A0A9W7G061-F1
#
_entry.id   AF-A0A9W7G061-F1
#
_cell.length_a   1.000
_cell.length_b   1.000
_cell.length_c   1.000
_cell.angle_alpha   90.00
_cell.angle_beta   90.00
_cell.angle_gamma   90.00
#
_symmetry.space_group_name_H-M   'P 1'
#
loop_
_entity.id
_entity.type
_entity.pdbx_description
1 polymer ?
#
loop_
_entity_poly.entity_id
_entity_poly.type
_entity_poly.pdbx_seq_one_letter_code
_entity_poly.pdbx_strand_id
1 'polypeptide(L)'
;ASDCSERTCPFDLAHVDTPKGDLDMSFTLDTTATLTISGSTVYPYGTQESYPLMTKGDSGNTVINDSAHYYMECSNKGLCDRKTGMCECFDGYDGAACQRASCPNSCSGHGTCETVADLAVGE
;
A
#
# COMPACT_ATOMS: atom_id res chain seq x y z
N ALA A 1 4.31 8.04 29.77
CA ALA A 1 5.12 8.19 28.54
C ALA A 1 4.36 7.50 27.43
N SER A 2 4.01 8.21 26.37
CA SER A 2 3.33 7.59 25.22
C SER A 2 4.37 6.80 24.45
N ASP A 3 4.20 5.48 24.43
CA ASP A 3 4.99 4.57 23.62
C ASP A 3 4.64 4.82 22.14
N CYS A 4 5.45 5.62 21.47
CA CYS A 4 5.36 5.85 20.03
C CYS A 4 6.39 4.99 19.27
N SER A 5 6.83 3.86 19.85
CA SER A 5 7.88 3.02 19.26
C SER A 5 7.45 2.37 17.94
N GLU A 6 6.14 2.30 17.69
CA GLU A 6 5.54 1.73 16.49
C GLU A 6 4.55 2.70 15.84
N ARG A 7 5.05 3.84 15.34
CA ARG A 7 4.20 4.74 14.55
C ARG A 7 3.77 4.04 13.25
N THR A 8 2.49 4.19 12.93
CA THR A 8 1.94 3.86 11.62
C THR A 8 2.43 4.89 10.60
N CYS A 9 3.04 4.44 9.51
CA CYS A 9 3.41 5.33 8.41
C CYS A 9 2.21 5.59 7.47
N PRO A 10 2.32 6.56 6.56
CA PRO A 10 1.33 6.77 5.51
C PRO A 10 1.12 5.52 4.65
N PHE A 11 -0.14 5.28 4.29
CA PHE A 11 -0.57 4.24 3.36
C PHE A 11 -1.07 4.89 2.07
N ASP A 12 -0.73 4.28 0.95
CA ASP A 12 -1.24 4.66 -0.37
C ASP A 12 -1.20 3.45 -1.31
N LEU A 13 -1.75 3.61 -2.52
CA LEU A 13 -1.81 2.55 -3.53
C LEU A 13 -0.40 2.00 -3.84
N ALA A 14 -0.23 0.70 -3.68
CA ALA A 14 1.06 0.05 -3.81
C ALA A 14 1.49 -0.10 -5.27
N HIS A 15 2.75 0.18 -5.60
CA HIS A 15 3.22 -0.01 -7.00
C HIS A 15 3.27 -1.47 -7.46
N VAL A 16 3.27 -2.43 -6.53
CA VAL A 16 3.30 -3.87 -6.82
C VAL A 16 2.49 -4.64 -5.80
N ASP A 17 1.85 -5.71 -6.25
CA ASP A 17 1.19 -6.67 -5.37
C ASP A 17 2.26 -7.58 -4.76
N THR A 18 2.47 -7.44 -3.45
CA THR A 18 3.39 -8.33 -2.72
C THR A 18 2.59 -9.38 -1.98
N PRO A 19 2.94 -10.67 -2.11
CA PRO A 19 2.30 -11.71 -1.33
C PRO A 19 2.53 -11.46 0.15
N LYS A 20 1.50 -11.71 0.96
CA LYS A 20 1.51 -11.39 2.39
C LYS A 20 2.13 -12.52 3.21
N GLY A 21 2.09 -13.73 2.67
CA GLY A 21 2.60 -14.93 3.30
C GLY A 21 1.58 -15.53 4.27
N ASP A 22 2.02 -16.55 4.99
CA ASP A 22 1.26 -17.18 6.07
C ASP A 22 1.02 -16.17 7.21
N LEU A 23 -0.22 -15.73 7.35
CA LEU A 23 -0.63 -14.68 8.29
C LEU A 23 -1.16 -15.27 9.60
N ASP A 24 -1.62 -16.52 9.60
CA ASP A 24 -2.10 -17.21 10.81
C ASP A 24 -1.08 -18.18 11.43
N MET A 25 0.12 -18.27 10.87
CA MET A 25 1.21 -19.16 11.29
C MET A 25 0.82 -20.64 11.23
N SER A 26 -0.07 -21.02 10.31
CA SER A 26 -0.47 -22.42 10.10
C SER A 26 0.56 -23.26 9.35
N PHE A 27 1.64 -22.64 8.84
CA PHE A 27 2.61 -23.21 7.89
C PHE A 27 2.01 -23.59 6.54
N THR A 28 0.78 -23.16 6.27
CA THR A 28 0.10 -23.34 4.99
C THR A 28 -0.26 -21.99 4.41
N LEU A 29 -0.17 -21.85 3.09
CA LEU A 29 -0.63 -20.63 2.42
C LEU A 29 -2.06 -20.86 1.95
N ASP A 30 -3.03 -20.25 2.62
CA ASP A 30 -4.41 -20.26 2.14
C ASP A 30 -4.55 -19.37 0.90
N THR A 31 -4.69 -20.02 -0.26
CA THR A 31 -4.98 -19.35 -1.53
C THR A 31 -6.47 -19.10 -1.73
N THR A 32 -7.30 -19.71 -0.88
CA THR A 32 -8.75 -19.51 -0.87
C THR A 32 -9.02 -18.13 -0.29
N ALA A 33 -10.06 -17.43 -0.77
CA ALA A 33 -10.38 -16.07 -0.34
C ALA A 33 -10.94 -15.97 1.10
N THR A 34 -10.43 -16.81 2.01
CA THR A 34 -10.80 -16.89 3.41
C THR A 34 -10.19 -15.68 4.14
N LEU A 35 -11.02 -14.98 4.91
CA LEU A 35 -10.54 -13.88 5.75
C LEU A 35 -9.69 -14.43 6.91
N THR A 36 -8.39 -14.14 6.89
CA THR A 36 -7.42 -14.56 7.93
C THR A 36 -7.27 -13.49 9.02
N ILE A 37 -7.25 -12.22 8.64
CA ILE A 37 -7.20 -11.08 9.57
C ILE A 37 -8.35 -10.13 9.25
N SER A 38 -9.03 -9.58 10.25
CA SER A 38 -10.07 -8.56 10.10
C SER A 38 -10.10 -7.60 11.30
N GLY A 39 -10.64 -6.38 11.11
CA GLY A 39 -10.77 -5.38 12.16
C GLY A 39 -9.46 -4.73 12.61
N SER A 40 -8.40 -4.83 11.81
CA SER A 40 -7.14 -4.12 12.09
C SER A 40 -7.15 -2.73 11.47
N THR A 41 -6.29 -1.83 11.96
CA THR A 41 -6.12 -0.48 11.38
C THR A 41 -5.74 -0.52 9.90
N VAL A 42 -4.99 -1.55 9.48
CA VAL A 42 -4.54 -1.73 8.10
C VAL A 42 -5.59 -2.45 7.24
N TYR A 43 -6.28 -3.44 7.82
CA TYR A 43 -7.29 -4.25 7.15
C TYR A 43 -8.62 -4.18 7.92
N PRO A 44 -9.34 -3.04 7.86
CA PRO A 44 -10.60 -2.88 8.58
C PRO A 44 -11.67 -3.85 8.08
N TYR A 45 -11.66 -4.15 6.79
CA TYR A 45 -12.58 -5.10 6.13
C TYR A 45 -12.00 -6.52 5.99
N GLY A 46 -10.77 -6.71 6.47
CA GLY A 46 -10.05 -7.96 6.49
C GLY A 46 -9.26 -8.30 5.23
N THR A 47 -8.51 -9.40 5.31
CA THR A 47 -7.51 -9.81 4.31
C THR A 47 -7.19 -11.32 4.42
N GLN A 48 -6.48 -11.87 3.43
CA GLN A 48 -6.07 -13.28 3.33
C GLN A 48 -4.54 -13.42 3.18
N GLU A 49 -4.03 -14.65 3.11
CA GLU A 49 -2.60 -15.00 3.17
C GLU A 49 -1.85 -14.86 1.83
N SER A 50 -2.48 -15.23 0.71
CA SER A 50 -1.82 -15.19 -0.60
C SER A 50 -1.58 -13.76 -1.11
N TYR A 51 -2.63 -12.94 -1.19
CA TYR A 51 -2.59 -11.55 -1.65
C TYR A 51 -3.60 -10.70 -0.87
N PRO A 52 -3.47 -9.37 -0.83
CA PRO A 52 -4.49 -8.51 -0.25
C PRO A 52 -5.87 -8.80 -0.87
N LEU A 53 -6.82 -9.28 -0.06
CA LEU A 53 -8.21 -9.41 -0.50
C LEU A 53 -8.79 -8.01 -0.68
N MET A 54 -9.23 -7.73 -1.91
CA MET A 54 -9.81 -6.45 -2.27
C MET A 54 -11.30 -6.56 -2.11
N THR A 55 -11.86 -6.13 -0.99
CA THR A 55 -13.31 -6.07 -0.83
C THR A 55 -13.77 -4.64 -0.79
N LYS A 56 -14.91 -4.36 -1.43
CA LYS A 56 -15.67 -3.19 -1.01
C LYS A 56 -16.01 -3.46 0.45
N GLY A 57 -15.84 -2.48 1.33
CA GLY A 57 -16.21 -2.60 2.73
C GLY A 57 -17.72 -2.71 2.96
N ASP A 58 -18.44 -3.40 2.07
CA ASP A 58 -19.87 -3.68 2.11
C ASP A 58 -20.14 -4.96 2.89
N SER A 59 -21.36 -5.09 3.39
CA SER A 59 -21.82 -6.23 4.20
C SER A 59 -21.74 -7.58 3.46
N GLY A 60 -21.54 -7.57 2.14
CA GLY A 60 -21.35 -8.76 1.31
C GLY A 60 -19.89 -9.14 1.06
N ASN A 61 -18.92 -8.39 1.60
CA ASN A 61 -17.48 -8.57 1.36
C ASN A 61 -17.19 -8.75 -0.15
N THR A 62 -17.78 -7.88 -0.98
CA THR A 62 -17.79 -8.05 -2.43
C THR A 62 -16.37 -7.85 -2.96
N VAL A 63 -15.81 -8.90 -3.56
CA VAL A 63 -14.46 -8.87 -4.15
C VAL A 63 -14.42 -7.87 -5.32
N ILE A 64 -13.46 -6.95 -5.28
CA ILE A 64 -13.14 -6.04 -6.36
C ILE A 64 -12.20 -6.79 -7.30
N ASN A 65 -12.70 -7.05 -8.50
CA ASN A 65 -11.90 -7.64 -9.58
C ASN A 65 -11.00 -6.53 -10.17
N ASP A 66 -9.78 -6.87 -10.58
CA ASP A 66 -8.83 -5.95 -11.25
C ASP A 66 -8.33 -4.77 -10.39
N SER A 67 -8.38 -4.89 -9.07
CA SER A 67 -7.76 -3.90 -8.20
C SER A 67 -6.35 -4.32 -7.81
N ALA A 68 -5.51 -4.50 -8.83
CA ALA A 68 -4.06 -4.48 -8.61
C ALA A 68 -3.72 -3.18 -7.85
N HIS A 69 -2.72 -3.23 -6.96
CA HIS A 69 -2.21 -2.06 -6.22
C HIS A 69 -3.00 -1.66 -4.96
N TYR A 70 -3.14 -2.58 -3.98
CA TYR A 70 -3.78 -2.28 -2.68
C TYR A 70 -3.08 -1.16 -1.90
N TYR A 71 -3.81 -0.50 -0.98
CA TYR A 71 -3.24 0.42 -0.01
C TYR A 71 -2.21 -0.30 0.88
N MET A 72 -0.94 0.05 0.72
CA MET A 72 0.15 -0.51 1.51
C MET A 72 0.93 0.60 2.19
N GLU A 73 1.55 0.25 3.31
CA GLU A 73 2.45 1.16 4.01
C GLU A 73 3.59 1.54 3.07
N CYS A 74 3.82 2.86 2.93
CA CYS A 74 4.83 3.38 2.02
C CYS A 74 4.70 2.87 0.58
N SER A 75 3.46 2.62 0.11
CA SER A 75 3.14 2.15 -1.25
C SER A 75 3.95 0.94 -1.70
N ASN A 76 4.43 0.15 -0.74
CA ASN A 76 5.34 -0.97 -0.98
C ASN A 76 6.60 -0.59 -1.79
N LYS A 77 7.04 0.66 -1.63
CA LYS A 77 8.22 1.28 -2.25
C LYS A 77 9.01 2.13 -1.27
N GLY A 78 8.94 1.78 0.00
CA GLY A 78 9.77 2.38 1.03
C GLY A 78 9.72 1.56 2.32
N LEU A 79 10.58 1.95 3.26
CA LEU A 79 10.60 1.43 4.62
C LEU A 79 9.97 2.45 5.56
N CYS A 80 9.11 1.98 6.47
CA CYS A 80 8.56 2.85 7.50
C CYS A 80 9.58 3.07 8.62
N ASP A 81 10.05 4.31 8.81
CA ASP A 81 10.76 4.69 10.03
C ASP A 81 9.75 4.84 11.17
N ARG A 82 9.68 3.82 12.02
CA ARG A 82 8.75 3.75 13.16
C ARG A 82 8.98 4.84 14.21
N LYS A 83 10.17 5.44 14.27
CA LYS A 83 10.46 6.53 15.23
C LYS A 83 9.81 7.84 14.80
N THR A 84 9.84 8.13 13.51
CA THR A 84 9.29 9.37 12.96
C THR A 84 7.84 9.18 12.50
N GLY A 85 7.48 7.99 12.02
CA GLY A 85 6.24 7.70 11.32
C GLY A 85 6.29 8.15 9.85
N MET A 86 7.49 8.27 9.27
CA MET A 86 7.68 8.70 7.89
C MET A 86 8.26 7.56 7.03
N CYS A 87 7.93 7.59 5.74
CA CYS A 87 8.43 6.62 4.78
C CYS A 87 9.81 7.04 4.24
N GLU A 88 10.77 6.12 4.30
CA GLU A 88 12.04 6.19 3.58
C GLU A 88 11.87 5.50 2.22
N CYS A 89 11.68 6.27 1.16
CA CYS A 89 11.40 5.74 -0.17
C CYS A 89 12.63 5.09 -0.81
N PHE A 90 12.39 4.03 -1.58
CA PHE A 90 13.41 3.42 -2.42
C PHE A 90 13.74 4.31 -3.63
N ASP A 91 14.91 4.09 -4.22
CA ASP A 91 15.37 4.84 -5.39
C ASP A 91 14.33 4.86 -6.51
N GLY A 92 14.04 6.05 -7.03
CA GLY A 92 13.05 6.25 -8.08
C GLY A 92 11.61 6.35 -7.58
N TYR A 93 11.38 6.46 -6.26
CA TYR A 93 10.08 6.70 -5.67
C TYR A 93 10.12 7.88 -4.69
N ASP A 94 9.02 8.63 -4.65
CA ASP A 94 8.86 9.85 -3.86
C ASP A 94 7.41 10.02 -3.36
N GLY A 95 7.22 11.01 -2.48
CA GLY A 95 5.94 11.34 -1.86
C GLY A 95 5.86 10.87 -0.41
N ALA A 96 4.85 11.34 0.32
CA ALA A 96 4.70 11.04 1.75
C ALA A 96 4.57 9.55 2.05
N ALA A 97 4.07 8.77 1.08
CA ALA A 97 3.93 7.33 1.14
C ALA A 97 4.70 6.63 0.01
N CYS A 98 5.66 7.26 -0.66
CA CYS A 98 6.38 6.68 -1.82
C CYS A 98 5.46 6.27 -2.99
N GLN A 99 4.29 6.91 -3.10
CA GLN A 99 3.26 6.57 -4.07
C GLN A 99 3.56 7.06 -5.49
N ARG A 100 4.54 7.95 -5.66
CA ARG A 100 4.91 8.51 -6.96
C ARG A 100 6.24 7.94 -7.41
N ALA A 101 6.36 7.66 -8.71
CA ALA A 101 7.68 7.48 -9.31
C ALA A 101 8.38 8.84 -9.35
N SER A 102 9.65 8.89 -8.93
CA SER A 102 10.47 10.10 -9.00
C SER A 102 10.61 10.55 -10.45
N CYS A 103 10.41 11.84 -10.69
CA CYS A 103 10.62 12.38 -12.03
C CYS A 103 12.12 12.47 -12.35
N PRO A 104 12.57 11.98 -13.52
CA PRO A 104 13.97 12.08 -13.91
C PRO A 104 14.40 13.54 -13.93
N ASN A 105 15.54 13.82 -13.28
CA ASN A 105 16.11 15.17 -13.12
C ASN A 105 15.12 16.21 -12.57
N SER A 106 14.10 15.81 -11.80
CA SER A 106 13.06 16.72 -11.30
C SER A 106 12.44 17.57 -12.42
N CYS A 107 12.10 16.93 -13.55
CA CYS A 107 11.61 17.59 -14.76
C CYS A 107 12.58 18.66 -15.30
N SER A 108 13.88 18.51 -15.04
CA SER A 108 14.95 19.49 -15.30
C SER A 108 14.66 20.89 -14.73
N GLY A 109 13.76 21.00 -13.74
CA GLY A 109 13.29 22.28 -13.21
C GLY A 109 12.31 23.05 -14.12
N HIS A 110 11.81 22.42 -15.19
CA HIS A 110 10.98 23.07 -16.22
C HIS A 110 9.57 22.50 -16.35
N GLY A 111 9.16 21.55 -15.51
CA GLY A 111 7.85 20.92 -15.60
C GLY A 111 7.31 20.48 -14.24
N THR A 112 6.03 20.11 -14.22
CA THR A 112 5.39 19.48 -13.09
C THR A 112 5.50 17.96 -13.21
N CYS A 113 5.54 17.29 -12.06
CA CYS A 113 5.68 15.84 -11.99
C CYS A 113 4.30 15.23 -11.79
N GLU A 114 3.63 14.94 -12.90
CA GLU A 114 2.25 14.46 -12.98
C GLU A 114 2.17 12.94 -13.09
N THR A 115 1.04 12.34 -12.68
CA THR A 115 0.80 10.92 -12.92
C THR A 115 0.30 10.69 -14.35
N VAL A 116 0.39 9.44 -14.84
CA VAL A 116 -0.18 9.08 -16.16
C VAL A 116 -1.68 9.36 -16.21
N ALA A 117 -2.38 9.23 -15.08
CA ALA A 117 -3.80 9.57 -14.99
C ALA A 117 -4.02 11.06 -15.22
N ASP A 118 -3.27 11.93 -14.52
CA ASP A 118 -3.38 13.39 -14.64
C ASP A 118 -3.08 13.85 -16.08
N LEU A 119 -2.05 13.27 -16.71
CA LEU A 119 -1.70 13.53 -18.11
C LEU A 119 -2.78 13.05 -19.09
N ALA A 120 -3.54 12.00 -18.75
CA ALA A 120 -4.58 11.45 -19.61
C ALA A 120 -5.86 12.30 -19.60
N VAL A 121 -6.13 13.04 -18.51
CA VAL A 121 -7.32 13.91 -18.41
C VAL A 121 -7.11 15.25 -19.12
N GLY A 122 -5.85 15.64 -19.38
CA GLY A 122 -5.50 16.82 -20.17
C GLY A 122 -6.18 18.09 -19.68
N GLU A 123 -5.64 18.71 -18.64
CA GLU A 123 -6.02 20.09 -18.27
C GLU A 123 -5.48 21.13 -19.28
#